data_AF-A0A397EAJ9-F1
#
_entry.id   AF-A0A397EAJ9-F1
#
_cell.length_a   1.000
_cell.length_b   1.000
_cell.length_c   1.000
_cell.angle_alpha   90.00
_cell.angle_beta   90.00
_cell.angle_gamma   90.00
#
_symmetry.space_group_name_H-M   'P 1'
#
loop_
_entity.id
_entity.type
_entity.pdbx_description
1 polymer ?
#
loop_
_entity_poly.entity_id
_entity_poly.type
_entity_poly.pdbx_seq_one_letter_code
_entity_poly.pdbx_strand_id
1 'polypeptide(L)'
;MNSSRAATLLQGEHDGGSKANPSYVDRCVDRPRLACEVTEASFLEYMSTLAGARGWSHDHLICQVETMVCLHHHECHGGCYDYSAAFKASFRPMGPPRCKVVVDRVKHGKVHIDVDNWRGVMAKFFPCDKNNTNAQV
;
A
#
# COMPACT_ATOMS: atom_id res chain seq x y z
N MET A 1 30.70 -0.90 -15.80
CA MET A 1 30.47 -0.46 -14.41
C MET A 1 28.97 -0.27 -14.25
N ASN A 2 28.27 -1.27 -13.70
CA ASN A 2 26.81 -1.28 -13.57
C ASN A 2 26.38 -0.40 -12.40
N SER A 3 25.70 0.70 -12.71
CA SER A 3 25.04 1.55 -11.72
C SER A 3 23.65 0.97 -11.45
N SER A 4 23.52 0.21 -10.36
CA SER A 4 22.22 -0.20 -9.84
C SER A 4 21.63 0.98 -9.08
N ARG A 5 20.64 1.67 -9.68
CA ARG A 5 19.85 2.68 -8.98
C ARG A 5 18.69 1.99 -8.28
N ALA A 6 18.84 1.74 -6.99
CA ALA A 6 17.71 1.42 -6.11
C ALA A 6 16.79 2.66 -6.01
N ALA A 7 15.48 2.44 -5.93
CA ALA A 7 14.53 3.49 -5.56
C ALA A 7 14.65 3.74 -4.06
N THR A 8 15.51 4.69 -3.69
CA THR A 8 15.62 5.20 -2.33
C THR A 8 14.35 5.96 -1.97
N LEU A 9 13.42 5.31 -1.28
CA LEU A 9 12.18 5.95 -0.83
C LEU A 9 12.30 6.57 0.58
N LEU A 10 13.37 6.32 1.36
CA LEU A 10 13.42 6.74 2.76
C LEU A 10 14.81 7.13 3.33
N GLN A 11 15.81 7.50 2.52
CA GLN A 11 16.96 8.20 3.11
C GLN A 11 16.62 9.67 3.30
N GLY A 12 16.20 10.03 4.51
CA GLY A 12 16.36 11.38 5.01
C GLY A 12 17.85 11.67 5.08
N GLU A 13 18.38 12.34 4.05
CA GLU A 13 19.76 12.82 4.01
C GLU A 13 19.94 13.86 5.13
N HIS A 14 20.58 13.43 6.21
CA HIS A 14 21.17 14.31 7.20
C HIS A 14 22.40 14.93 6.55
N ASP A 15 22.35 16.21 6.19
CA ASP A 15 23.50 17.13 6.29
C ASP A 15 23.17 18.55 5.79
N GLY A 16 23.60 19.56 6.55
CA GLY A 16 23.97 20.85 5.98
C GLY A 16 23.11 22.08 6.30
N GLY A 17 23.10 22.50 7.56
CA GLY A 17 23.24 23.92 7.95
C GLY A 17 22.30 24.97 7.35
N SER A 18 21.13 25.16 7.96
CA SER A 18 20.49 26.48 8.04
C SER A 18 20.03 26.69 9.47
N LYS A 19 20.30 27.88 10.03
CA LYS A 19 20.05 28.21 11.44
C LYS A 19 18.60 27.87 11.79
N ALA A 20 18.43 26.74 12.48
CA ALA A 20 17.13 26.21 12.84
C ALA A 20 16.45 27.20 13.78
N ASN A 21 15.21 27.58 13.47
CA ASN A 21 14.35 28.25 14.42
C ASN A 21 14.05 27.24 15.54
N PRO A 22 14.57 27.43 16.76
CA PRO A 22 14.59 26.38 17.78
C PRO A 22 13.18 25.96 18.25
N SER A 23 12.13 26.74 17.95
CA SER A 23 10.77 26.41 18.39
C SER A 23 10.02 25.40 17.50
N TYR A 24 10.50 25.12 16.28
CA TYR A 24 9.80 24.26 15.33
C TYR A 24 10.45 22.87 15.15
N VAL A 25 11.79 22.79 15.20
CA VAL A 25 12.52 21.52 15.06
C VAL A 25 12.44 20.61 16.29
N ASP A 26 12.23 21.18 17.48
CA ASP A 26 12.08 20.42 18.74
C ASP A 26 10.71 19.73 18.90
N ARG A 27 9.80 19.85 17.92
CA ARG A 27 8.50 19.16 17.94
C ARG A 27 8.50 17.80 17.26
N CYS A 28 9.50 17.50 16.44
CA CYS A 28 9.67 16.18 15.85
C CYS A 28 10.40 15.29 16.86
N VAL A 29 9.70 14.91 17.92
CA VAL A 29 10.22 13.93 18.87
C VAL A 29 10.15 12.58 18.17
N ASP A 30 11.30 11.94 17.96
CA ASP A 30 11.36 10.57 17.45
C ASP A 30 10.60 9.66 18.41
N ARG A 31 9.35 9.35 18.05
CA ARG A 31 8.51 8.43 18.79
C ARG A 31 8.86 7.01 18.35
N PRO A 32 8.98 6.05 19.27
CA PRO A 32 9.04 4.65 18.93
C PRO A 32 7.84 4.26 18.05
N ARG A 33 8.13 3.67 16.88
CA ARG A 33 7.10 3.17 15.97
C ARG A 33 6.31 2.05 16.65
N LEU A 34 5.00 2.07 16.46
CA LEU A 34 4.11 0.98 16.83
C LEU A 34 4.43 -0.27 15.99
N ALA A 35 4.10 -1.45 16.52
CA ALA A 35 4.34 -2.70 15.82
C ALA A 35 3.68 -2.74 14.43
N CYS A 36 2.46 -2.21 14.29
CA CYS A 36 1.77 -2.12 13.00
C CYS A 36 2.50 -1.21 11.99
N GLU A 37 3.06 -0.08 12.44
CA GLU A 37 3.83 0.83 11.59
C GLU A 37 5.14 0.20 11.12
N VAL A 38 5.77 -0.62 11.97
CA VAL A 38 6.96 -1.40 11.59
C VAL A 38 6.60 -2.45 10.55
N THR A 39 5.46 -3.13 10.71
CA THR A 39 4.97 -4.12 9.76
C THR A 39 4.63 -3.50 8.40
N GLU A 40 3.94 -2.36 8.39
CA GLU A 40 3.63 -1.62 7.17
C GLU A 40 4.90 -1.17 6.44
N ALA A 41 5.87 -0.59 7.17
CA ALA A 41 7.15 -0.20 6.59
C ALA A 41 7.91 -1.41 6.02
N SER A 42 7.85 -2.56 6.70
CA SER A 42 8.51 -3.79 6.25
C SER A 42 7.87 -4.34 4.96
N PHE A 43 6.56 -4.20 4.80
CA PHE A 43 5.86 -4.56 3.56
C PHE A 43 6.27 -3.63 2.40
N LEU A 44 6.31 -2.32 2.64
CA LEU A 44 6.72 -1.34 1.62
C LEU A 44 8.18 -1.53 1.19
N GLU A 45 9.07 -1.84 2.14
CA GLU A 45 10.48 -2.16 1.85
C GLU A 45 10.60 -3.44 1.00
N TYR A 46 9.84 -4.49 1.34
CA TYR A 46 9.79 -5.73 0.55
C TYR A 46 9.36 -5.46 -0.90
N MET A 47 8.28 -4.70 -1.08
CA MET A 47 7.77 -4.37 -2.41
C MET A 47 8.73 -3.48 -3.20
N SER A 48 9.38 -2.53 -2.54
CA SER A 48 10.38 -1.65 -3.15
C SER A 48 11.63 -2.42 -3.58
N THR A 49 12.10 -3.36 -2.76
CA THR A 49 13.22 -4.26 -3.09
C THR A 49 12.87 -5.14 -4.28
N LEU A 50 11.66 -5.72 -4.30
CA LEU A 50 11.18 -6.55 -5.39
C LEU A 50 11.09 -5.75 -6.70
N ALA A 51 10.55 -4.53 -6.65
CA ALA A 51 10.49 -3.63 -7.80
C ALA A 51 11.88 -3.29 -8.33
N GLY A 52 12.84 -2.98 -7.45
CA GLY A 52 14.23 -2.73 -7.83
C GLY A 52 14.87 -3.92 -8.53
N ALA A 53 14.68 -5.13 -8.00
CA ALA A 53 15.21 -6.36 -8.60
C ALA A 53 14.59 -6.67 -9.98
N ARG A 54 13.35 -6.26 -10.21
CA ARG A 54 12.62 -6.47 -11.48
C ARG A 54 12.71 -5.30 -12.45
N GLY A 55 13.36 -4.20 -12.07
CA GLY A 55 13.43 -2.99 -12.89
C GLY A 55 12.08 -2.32 -13.12
N TRP A 56 11.14 -2.46 -12.17
CA TRP A 56 9.81 -1.85 -12.27
C TRP A 56 9.89 -0.32 -12.16
N SER A 57 9.02 0.36 -12.90
CA SER A 57 8.80 1.79 -12.68
C SER A 57 8.07 2.04 -11.36
N HIS A 58 8.17 3.27 -10.86
CA HIS A 58 7.45 3.67 -9.65
C HIS A 58 5.92 3.52 -9.81
N ASP A 59 5.38 3.91 -10.96
CA ASP A 59 3.95 3.75 -11.26
C ASP A 59 3.51 2.29 -11.26
N HIS A 60 4.36 1.40 -11.79
CA HIS A 60 4.06 -0.03 -11.77
C HIS A 60 4.10 -0.58 -10.33
N LEU A 61 5.11 -0.20 -9.53
CA LEU A 61 5.15 -0.55 -8.11
C LEU A 61 3.89 -0.10 -7.36
N ILE A 62 3.47 1.17 -7.54
CA ILE A 62 2.23 1.70 -6.92
C ILE A 62 1.03 0.86 -7.36
N CYS A 63 0.90 0.55 -8.65
CA CYS A 63 -0.20 -0.25 -9.17
C CYS A 63 -0.24 -1.65 -8.54
N GLN A 64 0.91 -2.30 -8.38
CA GLN A 64 1.02 -3.62 -7.75
C GLN A 64 0.64 -3.58 -6.27
N VAL A 65 1.19 -2.61 -5.50
CA VAL A 65 0.87 -2.42 -4.08
C VAL A 65 -0.63 -2.14 -3.89
N GLU A 66 -1.18 -1.20 -4.66
CA GLU A 66 -2.60 -0.86 -4.58
C GLU A 66 -3.50 -2.06 -4.90
N THR A 67 -3.16 -2.82 -5.94
CA THR A 67 -3.93 -4.01 -6.33
C THR A 67 -3.91 -5.09 -5.25
N MET A 68 -2.73 -5.36 -4.67
CA MET A 68 -2.60 -6.32 -3.58
C MET A 68 -3.36 -5.89 -2.33
N VAL A 69 -3.25 -4.63 -1.91
CA VAL A 69 -3.96 -4.10 -0.73
C VAL A 69 -5.47 -4.11 -0.93
N CYS A 70 -5.97 -3.71 -2.11
CA CYS A 70 -7.39 -3.70 -2.39
C CYS A 70 -8.00 -5.11 -2.48
N LEU A 71 -7.30 -6.08 -3.07
CA LEU A 71 -7.78 -7.47 -3.09
C LEU A 71 -7.71 -8.09 -1.69
N HIS A 72 -6.66 -7.84 -0.93
CA HIS A 72 -6.59 -8.28 0.46
C HIS A 72 -7.75 -7.73 1.29
N HIS A 73 -8.09 -6.44 1.12
CA HIS A 73 -9.26 -5.86 1.78
C HIS A 73 -10.57 -6.51 1.31
N HIS A 74 -10.71 -6.75 0.01
CA HIS A 74 -11.88 -7.44 -0.53
C HIS A 74 -12.07 -8.83 0.08
N GLU A 75 -10.98 -9.60 0.20
CA GLU A 75 -10.99 -10.98 0.66
C GLU A 75 -11.11 -11.09 2.19
N CYS A 76 -10.42 -10.23 2.95
CA CYS A 76 -10.31 -10.35 4.41
C CYS A 76 -11.24 -9.44 5.21
N HIS A 77 -11.71 -8.31 4.65
CA HIS A 77 -12.41 -7.26 5.42
C HIS A 77 -13.85 -6.99 4.96
N GLY A 78 -14.49 -8.01 4.39
CA GLY A 78 -15.92 -7.94 4.07
C GLY A 78 -16.24 -7.29 2.72
N GLY A 79 -15.28 -7.30 1.79
CA GLY A 79 -15.52 -6.90 0.40
C GLY A 79 -15.27 -5.43 0.10
N CYS A 80 -15.31 -5.11 -1.18
CA CYS A 80 -15.23 -3.75 -1.70
C CYS A 80 -16.46 -3.57 -2.58
N TYR A 81 -17.42 -2.79 -2.11
CA TYR A 81 -18.68 -2.55 -2.79
C TYR A 81 -18.82 -1.07 -3.14
N ASP A 82 -19.75 -0.77 -4.03
CA ASP A 82 -20.07 0.61 -4.37
C ASP A 82 -20.87 1.27 -3.23
N TYR A 83 -20.86 2.60 -3.17
CA TYR A 83 -21.64 3.34 -2.19
C TYR A 83 -23.14 3.11 -2.39
N SER A 84 -23.87 3.10 -1.27
CA SER A 84 -25.33 3.01 -1.30
C SER A 84 -25.96 4.21 -2.03
N ALA A 85 -27.18 4.03 -2.56
CA ALA A 85 -27.91 5.10 -3.23
C ALA A 85 -28.12 6.32 -2.31
N ALA A 86 -28.43 6.07 -1.02
CA ALA A 86 -28.58 7.13 -0.02
C ALA A 86 -27.28 7.93 0.17
N PHE A 87 -26.14 7.25 0.30
CA PHE A 87 -24.84 7.91 0.42
C PHE A 87 -24.51 8.74 -0.82
N LYS A 88 -24.75 8.21 -2.01
CA LYS A 88 -24.53 8.93 -3.27
C LYS A 88 -25.41 10.17 -3.38
N ALA A 89 -26.67 10.10 -2.94
CA ALA A 89 -27.57 11.25 -2.94
C ALA A 89 -27.09 12.37 -2.00
N SER A 90 -26.56 12.00 -0.83
CA SER A 90 -26.08 12.95 0.19
C SER A 90 -24.73 13.56 -0.16
N PHE A 91 -23.73 12.74 -0.51
CA PHE A 91 -22.32 13.16 -0.63
C PHE A 91 -21.86 13.37 -2.06
N ARG A 92 -22.61 12.86 -3.06
CA ARG A 92 -22.34 13.02 -4.49
C ARG A 92 -20.88 12.71 -4.87
N PRO A 93 -20.33 11.54 -4.47
CA PRO A 93 -18.95 11.20 -4.77
C PRO A 93 -18.75 11.08 -6.29
N MET A 94 -17.57 11.46 -6.76
CA MET A 94 -17.17 11.27 -8.16
C MET A 94 -16.75 9.81 -8.39
N GLY A 95 -17.74 8.93 -8.54
CA GLY A 95 -17.57 7.51 -8.83
C GLY A 95 -17.47 6.60 -7.60
N PRO A 96 -17.27 5.29 -7.81
CA PRO A 96 -17.15 4.30 -6.74
C PRO A 96 -15.87 4.46 -5.90
N PRO A 97 -15.76 3.80 -4.73
CA PRO A 97 -14.52 3.72 -3.98
C PRO A 97 -13.36 3.16 -4.81
N ARG A 98 -12.13 3.60 -4.54
CA ARG A 98 -10.95 3.18 -5.32
C ARG A 98 -10.78 1.66 -5.37
N CYS A 99 -10.83 0.97 -4.23
CA CYS A 99 -10.68 -0.48 -4.20
C CYS A 99 -11.82 -1.24 -4.89
N LYS A 100 -13.04 -0.68 -4.97
CA LYS A 100 -14.11 -1.26 -5.81
C LYS A 100 -13.69 -1.30 -7.28
N VAL A 101 -13.17 -0.19 -7.78
CA VAL A 101 -12.72 -0.07 -9.18
C VAL A 101 -11.56 -1.01 -9.47
N VAL A 102 -10.59 -1.11 -8.56
CA VAL A 102 -9.42 -2.00 -8.71
C VAL A 102 -9.84 -3.47 -8.72
N VAL A 103 -10.67 -3.89 -7.77
CA VAL A 103 -11.19 -5.26 -7.70
C VAL A 103 -11.96 -5.62 -8.98
N ASP A 104 -12.81 -4.73 -9.49
CA ASP A 104 -13.53 -4.96 -10.75
C ASP A 104 -12.58 -5.09 -11.94
N ARG A 105 -11.51 -4.29 -12.00
CA ARG A 105 -10.51 -4.38 -13.05
C ARG A 105 -9.79 -5.73 -13.02
N VAL A 106 -9.45 -6.24 -11.84
CA VAL A 106 -8.85 -7.57 -11.68
C VAL A 106 -9.84 -8.66 -12.12
N LYS A 107 -11.09 -8.61 -11.66
CA LYS A 107 -12.14 -9.59 -12.02
C LYS A 107 -12.40 -9.63 -13.53
N HIS A 108 -12.28 -8.50 -14.21
CA HIS A 108 -12.42 -8.41 -15.67
C HIS A 108 -11.09 -8.61 -16.43
N GLY A 109 -10.01 -9.01 -15.77
CA GLY A 109 -8.71 -9.27 -16.42
C GLY A 109 -8.05 -8.03 -17.02
N LYS A 110 -8.34 -6.83 -16.51
CA LYS A 110 -7.73 -5.56 -16.98
C LYS A 110 -6.46 -5.19 -16.21
N VAL A 111 -6.27 -5.76 -15.03
CA VAL A 111 -5.11 -5.56 -14.15
C VAL A 111 -4.73 -6.92 -13.58
N HIS A 112 -3.44 -7.19 -13.49
CA HIS A 112 -2.88 -8.42 -12.94
C HIS A 112 -1.84 -8.10 -11.87
N ILE A 113 -1.72 -8.99 -10.89
CA ILE A 113 -0.65 -8.91 -9.91
C ILE A 113 0.53 -9.73 -10.44
N ASP A 114 1.66 -9.06 -10.61
CA ASP A 114 2.89 -9.65 -11.14
C ASP A 114 3.79 -10.17 -10.01
N VAL A 115 3.29 -10.22 -8.78
CA VAL A 115 3.98 -10.78 -7.60
C VAL A 115 3.57 -12.24 -7.40
N ASP A 116 4.54 -13.14 -7.48
CA ASP A 116 4.31 -14.56 -7.22
C ASP A 116 3.84 -14.79 -5.78
N ASN A 117 2.84 -15.64 -5.60
CA ASN A 117 2.25 -15.94 -4.28
C ASN A 117 1.88 -14.66 -3.49
N TRP A 118 1.34 -13.64 -4.17
CA TRP A 118 1.01 -12.36 -3.53
C TRP A 118 0.10 -12.50 -2.30
N ARG A 119 -0.78 -13.51 -2.26
CA ARG A 119 -1.61 -13.80 -1.09
C ARG A 119 -0.78 -14.24 0.12
N GLY A 120 0.21 -15.10 -0.09
CA GLY A 120 1.15 -15.50 0.96
C GLY A 120 2.02 -14.33 1.42
N VAL A 121 2.43 -13.45 0.50
CA VAL A 121 3.11 -12.18 0.85
C VAL A 121 2.20 -11.33 1.75
N MET A 122 0.96 -11.07 1.33
CA MET A 122 0.01 -10.28 2.13
C MET A 122 -0.22 -10.93 3.49
N ALA A 123 -0.51 -12.23 3.57
CA ALA A 123 -0.75 -12.93 4.82
C ALA A 123 0.43 -12.90 5.81
N LYS A 124 1.66 -12.77 5.31
CA LYS A 124 2.86 -12.61 6.15
C LYS A 124 2.86 -11.27 6.91
N PHE A 125 2.41 -10.20 6.27
CA PHE A 125 2.41 -8.85 6.86
C PHE A 125 1.05 -8.50 7.49
N PHE A 126 -0.03 -8.86 6.83
CA PHE A 126 -1.41 -8.56 7.18
C PHE A 126 -2.22 -9.85 7.10
N PRO A 127 -2.25 -10.69 8.15
CA PRO A 127 -3.09 -11.88 8.16
C PRO A 127 -4.58 -11.49 8.21
N CYS A 128 -5.45 -12.21 7.48
CA CYS A 128 -6.89 -12.03 7.67
C CYS A 128 -7.29 -12.39 9.12
N ASP A 129 -8.30 -11.72 9.65
CA ASP A 129 -8.94 -12.14 10.89
C ASP A 129 -9.59 -13.52 10.72
N LYS A 130 -9.26 -14.47 11.59
CA LYS A 130 -9.75 -15.87 11.54
C LYS A 130 -11.27 -16.00 11.63
N ASN A 131 -11.96 -14.93 12.02
CA ASN A 131 -13.41 -14.89 12.17
C ASN A 131 -14.16 -14.35 10.93
N ASN A 132 -13.44 -13.92 9.88
CA ASN A 132 -14.07 -13.49 8.63
C ASN A 132 -14.22 -14.68 7.66
N THR A 133 -15.38 -15.33 7.70
CA THR A 133 -15.79 -16.49 6.89
C THR A 133 -15.92 -16.24 5.37
N ASN A 134 -15.43 -15.11 4.85
CA ASN A 134 -15.50 -14.79 3.41
C ASN A 134 -14.18 -15.03 2.65
N ALA A 135 -13.16 -15.59 3.30
CA ALA A 135 -11.85 -15.87 2.70
C ALA A 135 -11.81 -17.07 1.71
N GLN A 136 -12.94 -17.41 1.09
CA GLN A 136 -13.02 -18.46 0.07
C GLN A 136 -13.82 -17.99 -1.15
N VAL A 137 -13.13 -17.37 -2.11
CA VAL A 137 -13.47 -17.42 -3.54
C VAL A 137 -12.18 -17.50 -4.34
#